data_AF-A0A4R6KCL5-F1
#
_entry.id   AF-A0A4R6KCL5-F1
#
_cell.length_a   1.000
_cell.length_b   1.000
_cell.length_c   1.000
_cell.angle_alpha   90.00
_cell.angle_beta   90.00
_cell.angle_gamma   90.00
#
_symmetry.space_group_name_H-M   'P 1'
#
loop_
_entity.id
_entity.type
_entity.pdbx_description
1 polymer ?
#
loop_
_entity_poly.entity_id
_entity_poly.type
_entity_poly.pdbx_seq_one_letter_code
_entity_poly.pdbx_strand_id
1 'polypeptide(L)'
;MTDQGAAERVLERLAVVKWDDDDGAYRHQRSRSRLSYEFLRRSAQWAQALGALQGWPFNDLPAAIDQTVRADSALVDTFIAGAGLDPAWASVQRASEAALHWAALGELPRQRFPELDDPYEPLLLLLERGGGFMVGNGFVELGYGSVPIKSPAERAASQPLPIDEAMLNALDEES
;
A
#
# COMPACT_ATOMS: atom_id res chain seq x y z
N MET A 1 -9.23 -7.60 20.06
CA MET A 1 -9.51 -6.18 20.31
C MET A 1 -9.09 -5.45 19.06
N THR A 2 -10.00 -4.74 18.41
CA THR A 2 -9.72 -3.98 17.18
C THR A 2 -8.99 -2.69 17.53
N ASP A 3 -7.88 -2.38 16.87
CA ASP A 3 -7.10 -1.17 17.11
C ASP A 3 -7.59 -0.02 16.21
N GLN A 4 -8.71 0.59 16.60
CA GLN A 4 -9.26 1.72 15.85
C GLN A 4 -8.32 2.94 15.86
N GLY A 5 -7.55 3.14 16.93
CA GLY A 5 -6.59 4.24 16.98
C GLY A 5 -5.46 4.11 15.96
N ALA A 6 -5.04 2.88 15.62
CA ALA A 6 -4.13 2.64 14.51
C ALA A 6 -4.78 2.95 13.15
N ALA A 7 -6.04 2.56 12.96
CA ALA A 7 -6.77 2.89 11.73
C ALA A 7 -6.97 4.41 11.56
N GLU A 8 -7.26 5.14 12.64
CA GLU A 8 -7.36 6.60 12.65
C GLU A 8 -6.05 7.26 12.19
N ARG A 9 -4.88 6.81 12.68
CA ARG A 9 -3.57 7.33 12.23
C ARG A 9 -3.32 7.07 10.75
N VAL A 10 -3.75 5.93 10.22
CA VAL A 10 -3.66 5.66 8.77
C VAL A 10 -4.59 6.60 8.00
N LEU A 11 -5.80 6.86 8.51
CA LEU A 11 -6.71 7.83 7.90
C LEU A 11 -6.10 9.24 7.88
N GLU A 12 -5.46 9.68 8.96
CA GLU A 12 -4.76 10.97 9.04
C GLU A 12 -3.67 11.11 7.97
N ARG A 13 -2.87 10.05 7.76
CA ARG A 13 -1.87 10.00 6.67
C ARG A 13 -2.52 10.13 5.30
N LEU A 14 -3.59 9.36 5.05
CA LEU A 14 -4.30 9.37 3.77
C LEU A 14 -5.02 10.71 3.50
N ALA A 15 -5.50 11.38 4.55
CA ALA A 15 -6.25 12.63 4.44
C ALA A 15 -5.40 13.81 3.94
N VAL A 16 -4.08 13.77 4.11
CA VAL A 16 -3.17 14.82 3.66
C VAL A 16 -2.52 14.54 2.31
N VAL A 17 -2.80 13.37 1.71
CA VAL A 17 -2.29 13.01 0.39
C VAL A 17 -2.85 13.94 -0.67
N LYS A 18 -1.95 14.48 -1.51
CA LYS A 18 -2.30 15.28 -2.68
C LYS A 18 -2.34 14.39 -3.91
N TRP A 19 -3.53 13.93 -4.26
CA TRP A 19 -3.72 12.96 -5.33
C TRP A 19 -3.49 13.52 -6.74
N ASP A 20 -3.61 14.83 -6.90
CA ASP A 20 -3.42 15.60 -8.13
C ASP A 20 -2.05 16.30 -8.22
N ASP A 21 -1.13 16.04 -7.28
CA ASP A 21 0.22 16.60 -7.26
C ASP A 21 1.15 15.89 -8.26
N ASP A 22 0.95 16.20 -9.53
CA ASP A 22 1.71 15.64 -10.65
C ASP A 22 3.21 16.03 -10.59
N ASP A 23 3.51 17.26 -10.20
CA ASP A 23 4.89 17.74 -9.99
C ASP A 23 5.57 16.97 -8.85
N GLY A 24 4.85 16.68 -7.76
CA GLY A 24 5.29 15.79 -6.69
C GLY A 24 5.55 14.37 -7.19
N ALA A 25 4.61 13.80 -7.96
CA ALA A 25 4.74 12.47 -8.53
C ALA A 25 5.95 12.34 -9.48
N TYR A 26 6.24 13.38 -10.28
CA TYR A 26 7.41 13.43 -11.15
C TYR A 26 8.71 13.51 -10.35
N ARG A 27 8.81 14.46 -9.39
CA ARG A 27 10.00 14.62 -8.54
C ARG A 27 10.33 13.36 -7.75
N HIS A 28 9.31 12.60 -7.35
CA HIS A 28 9.48 11.37 -6.57
C HIS A 28 9.38 10.09 -7.42
N GLN A 29 9.49 10.15 -8.75
CA GLN A 29 9.23 8.99 -9.63
C GLN A 29 10.06 7.74 -9.27
N ARG A 30 11.30 7.93 -8.79
CA ARG A 30 12.22 6.83 -8.44
C ARG A 30 11.87 6.20 -7.11
N SER A 31 11.67 7.02 -6.06
CA SER A 31 11.21 6.50 -4.77
C SER A 31 9.83 5.88 -4.86
N ARG A 32 8.90 6.46 -5.64
CA ARG A 32 7.58 5.88 -5.93
C ARG A 32 7.69 4.50 -6.58
N SER A 33 8.53 4.34 -7.62
CA SER A 33 8.77 3.04 -8.24
C SER A 33 9.34 2.01 -7.26
N ARG A 34 10.26 2.43 -6.39
CA ARG A 34 10.81 1.56 -5.33
C ARG A 34 9.74 1.15 -4.31
N LEU A 35 8.89 2.07 -3.89
CA LEU A 35 7.83 1.83 -2.91
C LEU A 35 6.76 0.89 -3.47
N SER A 36 6.36 1.06 -4.72
CA SER A 36 5.45 0.11 -5.39
C SER A 36 6.07 -1.28 -5.53
N TYR A 37 7.37 -1.37 -5.83
CA TYR A 37 8.08 -2.64 -5.85
C TYR A 37 8.04 -3.33 -4.48
N GLU A 38 8.30 -2.58 -3.42
CA GLU A 38 8.36 -3.11 -2.06
C GLU A 38 6.96 -3.47 -1.53
N PHE A 39 5.94 -2.68 -1.84
CA PHE A 39 4.53 -3.01 -1.58
C PHE A 39 4.15 -4.35 -2.20
N LEU A 40 4.48 -4.55 -3.49
CA LEU A 40 4.24 -5.82 -4.16
C LEU A 40 5.07 -6.95 -3.53
N ARG A 41 6.34 -6.72 -3.18
CA ARG A 41 7.20 -7.74 -2.56
C ARG A 41 6.60 -8.24 -1.25
N ARG A 42 6.27 -7.32 -0.33
CA ARG A 42 5.73 -7.66 0.99
C ARG A 42 4.33 -8.26 0.90
N SER A 43 3.46 -7.70 0.07
CA SER A 43 2.13 -8.26 -0.17
C SER A 43 2.20 -9.69 -0.71
N ALA A 44 3.18 -10.01 -1.57
CA ALA A 44 3.36 -11.36 -2.09
C ALA A 44 3.79 -12.35 -1.00
N GLN A 45 4.70 -11.94 -0.11
CA GLN A 45 5.13 -12.74 1.03
C GLN A 45 3.95 -13.04 1.97
N TRP A 46 3.15 -12.02 2.27
CA TRP A 46 1.93 -12.19 3.07
C TRP A 46 0.89 -13.08 2.40
N ALA A 47 0.62 -12.88 1.10
CA ALA A 47 -0.32 -13.70 0.35
C ALA A 47 0.10 -15.18 0.35
N GLN A 48 1.40 -15.47 0.25
CA GLN A 48 1.92 -16.84 0.36
C GLN A 48 1.78 -17.41 1.77
N ALA A 49 2.18 -16.66 2.79
CA ALA A 49 2.13 -17.09 4.18
C ALA A 49 0.69 -17.38 4.64
N LEU A 50 -0.29 -16.62 4.13
CA LEU A 50 -1.71 -16.79 4.43
C LEU A 50 -2.43 -17.76 3.48
N GLY A 51 -1.78 -18.22 2.40
CA GLY A 51 -2.45 -18.96 1.32
C GLY A 51 -3.49 -18.12 0.54
N ALA A 52 -3.47 -16.80 0.69
CA ALA A 52 -4.43 -15.85 0.13
C ALA A 52 -3.99 -15.35 -1.26
N LEU A 53 -3.74 -16.27 -2.20
CA LEU A 53 -3.23 -15.95 -3.54
C LEU A 53 -4.31 -15.43 -4.50
N GLN A 54 -5.59 -15.70 -4.22
CA GLN A 54 -6.70 -15.23 -5.05
C GLN A 54 -6.87 -13.71 -4.90
N GLY A 55 -6.90 -13.00 -6.03
CA GLY A 55 -7.02 -11.53 -6.04
C GLY A 55 -5.69 -10.78 -6.00
N TRP A 56 -4.57 -11.48 -6.08
CA TRP A 56 -3.24 -10.90 -6.23
C TRP A 56 -3.19 -9.80 -7.32
N PRO A 57 -2.58 -8.61 -7.08
CA PRO A 57 -1.81 -8.21 -5.89
C PRO A 57 -2.59 -7.38 -4.85
N PHE A 58 -3.91 -7.24 -5.00
CA PHE A 58 -4.76 -6.43 -4.12
C PHE A 58 -5.78 -7.27 -3.37
N ASN A 59 -5.40 -8.51 -3.05
CA ASN A 59 -6.20 -9.41 -2.22
C ASN A 59 -6.34 -8.83 -0.81
N ASP A 60 -7.43 -9.19 -0.13
CA ASP A 60 -7.76 -8.71 1.21
C ASP A 60 -6.92 -9.46 2.26
N LEU A 61 -5.65 -9.05 2.40
CA LEU A 61 -4.73 -9.58 3.41
C LEU A 61 -5.29 -9.44 4.84
N PRO A 62 -5.94 -8.31 5.22
CA PRO A 62 -6.54 -8.22 6.54
C PRO A 62 -7.59 -9.30 6.81
N ALA A 63 -8.48 -9.58 5.85
CA ALA A 63 -9.46 -10.66 5.98
C ALA A 63 -8.84 -12.04 6.16
N ALA A 64 -7.75 -12.27 5.43
CA ALA A 64 -7.03 -13.53 5.47
C ALA A 64 -6.33 -13.77 6.81
N ILE A 65 -6.03 -12.70 7.57
CA ILE A 65 -5.58 -12.80 8.97
C ILE A 65 -6.78 -13.03 9.89
N ASP A 66 -7.74 -12.12 9.88
CA ASP A 66 -8.97 -12.19 10.68
C ASP A 66 -10.09 -11.33 10.05
N GLN A 67 -11.03 -11.99 9.38
CA GLN A 67 -12.19 -11.33 8.74
C GLN A 67 -13.12 -10.60 9.71
N THR A 68 -13.05 -10.88 11.03
CA THR A 68 -13.91 -10.26 12.04
C THR A 68 -13.38 -8.93 12.54
N VAL A 69 -12.12 -8.62 12.25
CA VAL A 69 -11.45 -7.39 12.67
C VAL A 69 -11.35 -6.44 11.48
N ARG A 70 -12.10 -5.34 11.55
CA ARG A 70 -12.13 -4.30 10.51
C ARG A 70 -12.09 -2.91 11.14
N ALA A 71 -11.47 -1.97 10.42
CA ALA A 71 -11.62 -0.55 10.70
C ALA A 71 -13.12 -0.19 10.70
N ASP A 72 -13.49 0.77 11.54
CA ASP A 72 -14.85 1.32 11.57
C ASP A 72 -15.25 1.80 10.16
N SER A 73 -16.46 1.42 9.72
CA SER A 73 -16.98 1.83 8.41
C SER A 73 -17.02 3.35 8.27
N ALA A 74 -17.21 4.10 9.36
CA ALA A 74 -17.17 5.56 9.34
C ALA A 74 -15.80 6.11 8.93
N LEU A 75 -14.70 5.45 9.27
CA LEU A 75 -13.35 5.84 8.84
C LEU A 75 -13.16 5.58 7.34
N VAL A 76 -13.65 4.43 6.86
CA VAL A 76 -13.62 4.07 5.44
C VAL A 76 -14.46 5.06 4.62
N ASP A 77 -15.66 5.37 5.07
CA ASP A 77 -16.56 6.35 4.44
C ASP A 77 -15.94 7.74 4.42
N THR A 78 -15.27 8.14 5.51
CA THR A 78 -14.55 9.43 5.59
C THR A 78 -13.42 9.49 4.57
N PHE A 79 -12.64 8.41 4.42
CA PHE A 79 -11.63 8.32 3.38
C PHE A 79 -12.25 8.44 1.97
N ILE A 80 -13.29 7.66 1.67
CA ILE A 80 -13.94 7.67 0.35
C ILE A 80 -14.50 9.06 0.02
N ALA A 81 -15.18 9.70 0.97
CA ALA A 81 -15.76 11.03 0.79
C ALA A 81 -14.68 12.12 0.66
N GLY A 82 -13.61 12.04 1.47
CA GLY A 82 -12.55 13.04 1.50
C GLY A 82 -11.55 12.93 0.36
N ALA A 83 -11.33 11.73 -0.16
CA ALA A 83 -10.31 11.50 -1.18
C ALA A 83 -10.72 12.01 -2.58
N GLY A 84 -12.03 12.21 -2.83
CA GLY A 84 -12.52 12.78 -4.10
C GLY A 84 -12.05 12.04 -5.36
N LEU A 85 -11.64 10.78 -5.19
CA LEU A 85 -10.94 10.01 -6.22
C LEU A 85 -11.90 9.65 -7.35
N ASP A 86 -11.50 9.90 -8.58
CA ASP A 86 -12.20 9.44 -9.78
C ASP A 86 -12.39 7.90 -9.72
N PRO A 87 -13.53 7.35 -10.18
CA PRO A 87 -13.70 5.89 -10.34
C PRO A 87 -12.55 5.18 -11.06
N ALA A 88 -11.80 5.87 -11.92
CA ALA A 88 -10.58 5.39 -12.56
C ALA A 88 -9.48 4.97 -11.56
N TRP A 89 -9.54 5.43 -10.30
CA TRP A 89 -8.57 5.16 -9.24
C TRP A 89 -9.06 4.10 -8.24
N ALA A 90 -9.98 3.22 -8.65
CA ALA A 90 -10.50 2.14 -7.82
C ALA A 90 -9.42 1.24 -7.18
N SER A 91 -8.24 1.10 -7.80
CA SER A 91 -7.12 0.34 -7.22
C SER A 91 -6.50 1.04 -6.01
N VAL A 92 -6.39 2.37 -6.05
CA VAL A 92 -5.94 3.20 -4.92
C VAL A 92 -6.94 3.09 -3.78
N GLN A 93 -8.24 3.25 -4.08
CA GLN A 93 -9.30 3.14 -3.07
C GLN A 93 -9.24 1.80 -2.33
N ARG A 94 -9.21 0.69 -3.08
CA ARG A 94 -9.15 -0.66 -2.49
C ARG A 94 -7.90 -0.88 -1.65
N ALA A 95 -6.74 -0.41 -2.12
CA ALA A 95 -5.48 -0.60 -1.41
C ALA A 95 -5.43 0.25 -0.11
N SER A 96 -5.95 1.47 -0.14
CA SER A 96 -6.08 2.34 1.03
C SER A 96 -7.08 1.80 2.06
N GLU A 97 -8.23 1.28 1.61
CA GLU A 97 -9.20 0.61 2.48
C GLU A 97 -8.57 -0.62 3.16
N ALA A 98 -7.83 -1.43 2.40
CA ALA A 98 -7.10 -2.57 2.95
C ALA A 98 -6.04 -2.14 3.97
N ALA A 99 -5.36 -1.00 3.77
CA ALA A 99 -4.43 -0.45 4.75
C ALA A 99 -5.12 -0.01 6.06
N LEU A 100 -6.32 0.58 5.98
CA LEU A 100 -7.13 0.91 7.17
C LEU A 100 -7.51 -0.36 7.95
N HIS A 101 -8.01 -1.38 7.24
CA HIS A 101 -8.35 -2.66 7.85
C HIS A 101 -7.13 -3.38 8.42
N TRP A 102 -5.98 -3.28 7.77
CA TRP A 102 -4.73 -3.83 8.27
C TRP A 102 -4.32 -3.19 9.60
N ALA A 103 -4.35 -1.86 9.67
CA ALA A 103 -4.04 -1.13 10.89
C ALA A 103 -4.97 -1.52 12.05
N ALA A 104 -6.25 -1.77 11.76
CA ALA A 104 -7.23 -2.22 12.75
C ALA A 104 -6.89 -3.60 13.38
N LEU A 105 -6.04 -4.41 12.75
CA LEU A 105 -5.53 -5.67 13.33
C LEU A 105 -4.51 -5.44 14.45
N GLY A 106 -3.96 -4.23 14.59
CA GLY A 106 -2.95 -3.89 15.59
C GLY A 106 -1.73 -4.82 15.50
N GLU A 107 -1.31 -5.37 16.64
CA GLU A 107 -0.13 -6.26 16.70
C GLU A 107 -0.40 -7.70 16.25
N LEU A 108 -1.65 -8.07 15.91
CA LEU A 108 -2.02 -9.44 15.54
C LEU A 108 -1.18 -10.00 14.36
N PRO A 109 -0.93 -9.24 13.26
CA PRO A 109 -0.11 -9.73 12.16
C PRO A 109 1.32 -10.07 12.63
N ARG A 110 1.95 -9.17 13.40
CA ARG A 110 3.31 -9.36 13.91
C ARG A 110 3.40 -10.50 14.93
N GLN A 111 2.36 -10.73 15.73
CA GLN A 111 2.31 -11.88 16.64
C GLN A 111 2.25 -13.22 15.91
N ARG A 112 1.57 -13.27 14.75
CA ARG A 112 1.38 -14.50 13.97
C ARG A 112 2.52 -14.76 12.98
N PHE A 113 3.10 -13.71 12.42
CA PHE A 113 4.18 -13.75 11.42
C PHE A 113 5.25 -12.70 11.76
N PRO A 114 6.04 -12.91 12.84
CA PRO A 114 7.01 -11.93 13.32
C PRO A 114 8.16 -11.65 12.35
N GLU A 115 8.38 -12.55 11.37
CA GLU A 115 9.39 -12.42 10.32
C GLU A 115 8.95 -11.57 9.13
N LEU A 116 7.66 -11.23 9.04
CA LEU A 116 7.11 -10.47 7.92
C LEU A 116 6.95 -9.00 8.27
N ASP A 117 7.47 -8.14 7.40
CA ASP A 117 7.29 -6.69 7.50
C ASP A 117 5.86 -6.27 7.14
N ASP A 118 5.45 -5.09 7.59
CA ASP A 118 4.17 -4.49 7.23
C ASP A 118 4.05 -4.34 5.69
N PRO A 119 3.01 -4.93 5.06
CA PRO A 119 2.84 -4.87 3.62
C PRO A 119 2.34 -3.51 3.12
N TYR A 120 1.65 -2.72 3.94
CA TYR A 120 1.02 -1.46 3.55
C TYR A 120 1.87 -0.23 3.85
N GLU A 121 2.90 -0.31 4.69
CA GLU A 121 3.81 0.83 4.92
C GLU A 121 4.42 1.40 3.62
N PRO A 122 4.94 0.58 2.68
CA PRO A 122 5.43 1.10 1.41
C PRO A 122 4.34 1.76 0.57
N LEU A 123 3.09 1.29 0.66
CA LEU A 123 1.96 1.90 -0.03
C LEU A 123 1.63 3.28 0.57
N LEU A 124 1.61 3.43 1.89
CA LEU A 124 1.35 4.72 2.52
C LEU A 124 2.42 5.74 2.15
N LEU A 125 3.70 5.36 2.23
CA LEU A 125 4.83 6.19 1.80
C LEU A 125 4.79 6.54 0.30
N LEU A 126 4.24 5.66 -0.55
CA LEU A 126 4.05 5.90 -1.98
C LEU A 126 3.04 7.03 -2.19
N LEU A 127 1.89 6.94 -1.50
CA LEU A 127 0.80 7.90 -1.63
C LEU A 127 1.18 9.27 -1.05
N GLU A 128 1.91 9.31 0.07
CA GLU A 128 2.44 10.55 0.67
C GLU A 128 3.39 11.32 -0.25
N ARG A 129 3.97 10.64 -1.25
CA ARG A 129 4.85 11.26 -2.26
C ARG A 129 4.11 11.84 -3.47
N GLY A 130 2.79 11.97 -3.37
CA GLY A 130 1.94 12.62 -4.35
C GLY A 130 1.53 11.71 -5.51
N GLY A 131 0.36 11.95 -6.09
CA GLY A 131 -0.16 11.16 -7.21
C GLY A 131 -0.70 9.77 -6.84
N GLY A 132 -1.62 9.27 -7.66
CA GLY A 132 -2.17 7.91 -7.54
C GLY A 132 -1.40 6.84 -8.32
N PHE A 133 -2.01 5.67 -8.48
CA PHE A 133 -1.55 4.65 -9.41
C PHE A 133 -2.73 3.95 -10.08
N MET A 134 -2.47 3.40 -11.26
CA MET A 134 -3.42 2.53 -11.97
C MET A 134 -2.82 1.15 -12.15
N VAL A 135 -3.68 0.18 -12.47
CA VAL A 135 -3.27 -1.20 -12.69
C VAL A 135 -3.77 -1.61 -14.06
N GLY A 136 -2.85 -2.02 -14.93
CA GLY A 136 -3.17 -2.39 -16.30
C GLY A 136 -2.04 -3.16 -16.93
N ASN A 137 -2.37 -4.06 -17.88
CA ASN A 137 -1.39 -4.79 -18.70
C ASN A 137 -0.31 -5.56 -17.91
N GLY A 138 -0.59 -5.93 -16.65
CA GLY A 138 0.37 -6.62 -15.78
C GLY A 138 1.33 -5.70 -15.01
N PHE A 139 1.06 -4.39 -14.98
CA PHE A 139 1.87 -3.37 -14.33
C PHE A 139 1.05 -2.55 -13.32
N VAL A 140 1.75 -2.01 -12.33
CA VAL A 140 1.32 -0.84 -11.56
C VAL A 140 1.90 0.38 -12.27
N GLU A 141 1.03 1.25 -12.77
CA GLU A 141 1.34 2.46 -13.52
C GLU A 141 1.29 3.68 -12.59
N LEU A 142 2.39 4.43 -12.51
CA LEU A 142 2.60 5.54 -11.56
C LEU A 142 2.58 6.92 -12.23
N GLY A 143 2.17 6.99 -13.50
CA GLY A 143 2.29 8.18 -14.35
C GLY A 143 3.68 8.32 -14.98
N TYR A 144 4.71 8.43 -14.15
CA TYR A 144 6.12 8.63 -14.56
C TYR A 144 6.99 7.38 -14.40
N GLY A 145 6.38 6.24 -14.10
CA GLY A 145 7.07 4.97 -13.94
C GLY A 145 6.08 3.81 -13.94
N SER A 146 6.59 2.61 -14.17
CA SER A 146 5.78 1.39 -14.11
C SER A 146 6.55 0.26 -13.43
N VAL A 147 5.82 -0.54 -12.66
CA VAL A 147 6.38 -1.68 -11.94
C VAL A 147 5.63 -2.95 -12.35
N PRO A 148 6.32 -3.97 -12.90
CA PRO A 148 5.65 -5.22 -13.29
C PRO A 148 5.13 -5.95 -12.05
N ILE A 149 3.91 -6.49 -12.08
CA ILE A 149 3.34 -7.19 -10.91
C ILE A 149 4.09 -8.49 -10.63
N LYS A 150 4.37 -9.28 -11.69
CA LYS A 150 4.94 -10.64 -11.64
C LYS A 150 4.04 -11.66 -10.92
N SER A 151 4.40 -12.94 -10.97
CA SER A 151 3.74 -13.96 -10.15
C SER A 151 4.02 -13.73 -8.65
N PRO A 152 3.15 -14.20 -7.74
CA PRO A 152 3.41 -14.12 -6.30
C PRO A 152 4.76 -14.73 -5.90
N ALA A 153 5.14 -15.87 -6.49
CA ALA A 153 6.40 -16.54 -6.18
C ALA A 153 7.64 -15.72 -6.60
N GLU A 154 7.64 -15.19 -7.82
CA GLU A 154 8.75 -14.34 -8.29
C GLU A 154 8.85 -13.04 -7.48
N ARG A 155 7.69 -12.47 -7.12
CA ARG A 155 7.63 -11.23 -6.36
C ARG A 155 8.05 -11.43 -4.91
N ALA A 156 7.62 -12.49 -4.24
CA ALA A 156 8.00 -12.80 -2.86
C ALA A 156 9.51 -13.12 -2.73
N ALA A 157 10.11 -13.74 -3.75
CA ALA A 157 11.54 -14.06 -3.80
C ALA A 157 12.45 -12.89 -4.19
N SER A 158 11.88 -11.73 -4.51
CA SER A 158 12.62 -10.54 -4.89
C SER A 158 13.42 -9.96 -3.70
N GLN A 159 14.55 -9.31 -3.98
CA GLN A 159 15.38 -8.71 -2.92
C GLN A 159 14.64 -7.53 -2.26
N PRO A 160 14.76 -7.37 -0.92
CA PRO A 160 14.21 -6.20 -0.24
C PRO A 160 14.92 -4.93 -0.69
N LEU A 161 14.15 -3.85 -0.86
CA LEU A 161 14.70 -2.52 -1.12
C LEU A 161 14.49 -1.63 0.12
N PRO A 162 15.49 -0.83 0.51
CA PRO A 162 15.35 0.05 1.67
C PRO A 162 14.36 1.17 1.37
N ILE A 163 13.46 1.41 2.32
CA ILE A 163 12.38 2.41 2.24
C ILE A 163 12.50 3.48 3.35
N ASP A 164 13.64 3.57 4.02
CA ASP A 164 13.87 4.66 4.97
C ASP A 164 13.92 6.00 4.23
N GLU A 165 13.51 7.06 4.94
CA GLU A 165 13.35 8.39 4.37
C GLU A 165 14.63 8.91 3.69
N ALA A 166 15.80 8.69 4.30
CA ALA A 166 17.07 9.14 3.75
C ALA A 166 17.38 8.47 2.40
N MET A 167 17.16 7.15 2.29
CA MET A 167 17.35 6.43 1.03
C MET A 167 16.33 6.84 -0.05
N LEU A 168 15.08 7.11 0.34
CA LEU A 168 14.05 7.55 -0.61
C LEU A 168 14.34 8.96 -1.13
N ASN A 169 14.73 9.88 -0.25
CA ASN A 169 15.06 11.26 -0.64
C ASN A 169 16.31 11.29 -1.54
N ALA A 170 17.34 10.50 -1.21
CA ALA A 170 18.54 10.39 -2.04
C ALA A 170 18.22 9.92 -3.47
N LEU A 171 17.28 8.97 -3.63
CA LEU A 171 16.86 8.53 -4.97
C LEU A 171 16.23 9.64 -5.79
N ASP A 172 15.46 10.51 -5.13
CA ASP A 172 14.71 11.58 -5.80
C ASP A 172 15.64 12.73 -6.19
N GLU A 173 16.72 12.97 -5.42
CA GLU A 173 17.77 13.96 -5.74
C GLU A 173 18.66 13.55 -6.94
N GLU A 174 18.79 12.25 -7.21
CA GLU A 174 19.57 11.73 -8.35
C GLU A 174 18.84 11.83 -9.70
N SER A 175 17.62 12.40 -9.75
CA SER A 175 16.70 12.38 -10.89
C SER A 175 16.71 13.61 -11.79
#